data_AF-A0AAI9WBI1-F1
#
_entry.id   AF-A0AAI9WBI1-F1
#
_cell.length_a   1.000
_cell.length_b   1.000
_cell.length_c   1.000
_cell.angle_alpha   90.00
_cell.angle_beta   90.00
_cell.angle_gamma   90.00
#
_symmetry.space_group_name_H-M   'P 1'
#
loop_
_entity.id
_entity.type
_entity.pdbx_description
1 polymer ?
#
loop_
_entity_poly.entity_id
_entity_poly.type
_entity_poly.pdbx_seq_one_letter_code
_entity_poly.pdbx_strand_id
1 'polypeptide(L)'
;MVEIEGLDRFIRTMQSISDSLESSVKQVVSQTALQLESDAKRLVPVDTGHLRRSIATSLESGGMSAMVSTNVEYALAVEFGTSRQAAKPYMTPAHARSKTKYIEDMKAALRRLSI
;
A
#
# COMPACT_ATOMS: atom_id res chain seq x y z
N MET A 1 -17.12 -32.09 36.06
CA MET A 1 -16.91 -31.22 34.89
C MET A 1 -16.18 -30.00 35.39
N VAL A 2 -14.96 -29.75 34.93
CA VAL A 2 -14.21 -28.54 35.31
C VAL A 2 -14.56 -27.47 34.28
N GLU A 3 -15.34 -26.47 34.68
CA GLU A 3 -15.47 -25.25 33.89
C GLU A 3 -14.24 -24.38 34.13
N ILE A 4 -13.54 -24.03 33.06
CA ILE A 4 -12.42 -23.10 33.13
C ILE A 4 -13.02 -21.69 33.11
N GLU A 5 -13.23 -21.11 34.29
CA GLU A 5 -13.62 -19.71 34.40
C GLU A 5 -12.57 -18.81 33.74
N GLY A 6 -12.97 -18.10 32.68
CA GLY A 6 -12.11 -17.12 31.99
C GLY A 6 -11.64 -17.52 30.60
N LEU A 7 -11.86 -18.77 30.14
CA LEU A 7 -11.53 -19.17 28.76
C LEU A 7 -12.31 -18.35 27.73
N ASP A 8 -13.60 -18.11 27.97
CA ASP A 8 -14.43 -17.30 27.09
C ASP A 8 -13.94 -15.85 26.99
N ARG A 9 -13.45 -15.29 28.10
CA ARG A 9 -12.89 -13.93 28.14
C ARG A 9 -11.60 -13.87 27.33
N PHE A 10 -10.73 -14.87 27.49
CA PHE A 10 -9.50 -14.98 26.70
C PHE A 10 -9.78 -15.09 25.20
N ILE A 11 -10.73 -15.94 24.79
CA ILE A 11 -11.12 -16.11 23.38
C ILE A 11 -11.63 -14.79 22.80
N ARG A 12 -12.52 -14.08 23.51
CA ARG A 12 -13.03 -12.78 23.06
C ARG A 12 -11.94 -11.73 22.93
N THR A 13 -11.02 -11.68 23.89
CA THR A 13 -9.87 -10.76 23.83
C THR A 13 -9.01 -11.06 22.61
N MET A 14 -8.67 -12.33 22.37
CA MET A 14 -7.87 -12.73 21.20
C MET A 14 -8.55 -12.38 19.88
N GLN A 15 -9.87 -12.61 19.77
CA GLN A 15 -10.65 -12.21 18.59
C GLN A 15 -10.57 -10.70 18.36
N SER A 16 -10.78 -9.90 19.42
CA SER A 16 -10.74 -8.43 19.31
C SER A 16 -9.36 -7.90 18.91
N ILE A 17 -8.28 -8.52 19.40
CA ILE A 17 -6.90 -8.19 19.01
C ILE A 17 -6.68 -8.52 17.53
N SER A 18 -7.15 -9.70 17.08
CA SER A 18 -7.05 -10.12 15.69
C SER A 18 -7.76 -9.14 14.76
N ASP A 19 -9.00 -8.77 15.09
CA ASP A 19 -9.80 -7.84 14.28
C ASP A 19 -9.15 -6.45 14.22
N SER A 20 -8.63 -5.95 15.36
CA SER A 20 -7.94 -4.67 15.43
C SER A 20 -6.60 -4.67 14.69
N LEU A 21 -5.90 -5.80 14.67
CA LEU A 21 -4.69 -5.98 13.87
C LEU A 21 -5.04 -5.95 12.39
N GLU A 22 -6.08 -6.69 12.00
CA GLU A 22 -6.55 -6.77 10.63
C GLU A 22 -6.89 -5.38 10.08
N SER A 23 -7.67 -4.59 10.84
CA SER A 23 -8.03 -3.23 10.45
C SER A 23 -6.82 -2.31 10.35
N SER A 24 -5.86 -2.42 11.28
CA SER A 24 -4.67 -1.57 11.31
C SER A 24 -3.76 -1.84 10.11
N VAL A 25 -3.56 -3.11 9.75
CA VAL A 25 -2.77 -3.50 8.57
C VAL A 25 -3.44 -2.98 7.29
N LYS A 26 -4.75 -3.19 7.13
CA LYS A 26 -5.51 -2.69 5.97
C LYS A 26 -5.42 -1.18 5.81
N GLN A 27 -5.45 -0.45 6.93
CA GLN A 27 -5.29 1.00 6.92
C GLN A 27 -3.88 1.41 6.45
N VAL A 28 -2.83 0.78 6.96
CA VAL A 28 -1.45 1.10 6.54
C VAL A 28 -1.23 0.80 5.05
N VAL A 29 -1.71 -0.37 4.58
CA VAL A 29 -1.62 -0.78 3.18
C VAL A 29 -2.32 0.22 2.26
N SER A 30 -3.59 0.54 2.54
CA SER A 30 -4.36 1.47 1.72
C SER A 30 -3.76 2.88 1.70
N GLN A 31 -3.36 3.43 2.86
CA GLN A 31 -2.76 4.76 2.94
C GLN A 31 -1.43 4.84 2.17
N THR A 32 -0.59 3.83 2.30
CA THR A 32 0.70 3.77 1.59
C THR A 32 0.48 3.69 0.08
N ALA A 33 -0.46 2.87 -0.37
CA ALA A 33 -0.75 2.71 -1.78
C ALA A 33 -1.29 4.00 -2.41
N LEU A 34 -2.22 4.69 -1.73
CA LEU A 34 -2.72 5.99 -2.17
C LEU A 34 -1.64 7.07 -2.19
N GLN A 35 -0.71 7.04 -1.22
CA GLN A 35 0.43 7.95 -1.22
C GLN A 35 1.36 7.68 -2.41
N LEU A 36 1.65 6.41 -2.70
CA LEU A 36 2.45 6.00 -3.86
C LEU A 36 1.78 6.44 -5.17
N GLU A 37 0.48 6.21 -5.32
CA GLU A 37 -0.31 6.67 -6.46
C GLU A 37 -0.21 8.20 -6.63
N SER A 38 -0.37 8.95 -5.54
CA SER A 38 -0.28 10.41 -5.55
C SER A 38 1.11 10.90 -5.97
N ASP A 39 2.16 10.30 -5.43
CA ASP A 39 3.54 10.64 -5.77
C ASP A 39 3.86 10.29 -7.22
N ALA A 40 3.44 9.13 -7.69
CA ALA A 40 3.59 8.75 -9.08
C ALA A 40 2.85 9.71 -10.03
N LYS A 41 1.60 10.09 -9.70
CA LYS A 41 0.83 11.09 -10.46
C LYS A 41 1.48 12.47 -10.47
N ARG A 42 2.24 12.84 -9.42
CA ARG A 42 2.97 14.10 -9.34
C ARG A 42 4.23 14.10 -10.19
N LEU A 43 4.94 12.97 -10.24
CA LEU A 43 6.23 12.84 -10.90
C LEU A 43 6.10 12.55 -12.40
N VAL A 44 5.00 11.93 -12.83
CA VAL A 44 4.82 11.52 -14.22
C VAL A 44 4.81 12.75 -15.16
N PRO A 45 5.55 12.71 -16.27
CA PRO A 45 5.49 13.78 -17.27
C PRO A 45 4.10 13.85 -17.89
N VAL A 46 3.60 15.06 -18.07
CA VAL A 46 2.25 15.31 -18.60
C VAL A 46 2.36 15.87 -20.01
N ASP A 47 1.82 15.12 -20.96
CA ASP A 47 1.50 15.62 -22.31
C ASP A 47 -0.03 15.83 -22.41
N THR A 48 -0.79 14.78 -22.70
CA THR A 48 -2.27 14.79 -22.68
C THR A 48 -2.88 14.48 -21.29
N GLY A 49 -2.04 14.07 -20.35
CA GLY A 49 -2.42 13.60 -19.02
C GLY A 49 -3.07 12.21 -18.97
N HIS A 50 -3.14 11.47 -20.09
CA HIS A 50 -3.72 10.12 -20.11
C HIS A 50 -2.99 9.17 -19.15
N LEU A 51 -1.66 9.09 -19.24
CA LEU A 51 -0.84 8.27 -18.34
C LEU A 51 -1.00 8.67 -16.86
N ARG A 52 -1.10 9.97 -16.55
CA ARG A 52 -1.33 10.42 -15.18
C ARG A 52 -2.67 9.93 -14.64
N ARG A 53 -3.71 9.96 -15.47
CA ARG A 53 -5.07 9.55 -15.06
C ARG A 53 -5.23 8.04 -14.94
N SER A 54 -4.45 7.25 -15.69
CA SER A 54 -4.54 5.79 -15.69
C SER A 54 -3.82 5.12 -14.51
N ILE A 55 -2.94 5.83 -13.80
CA ILE A 55 -2.31 5.32 -12.59
C ILE A 55 -3.39 5.16 -11.52
N ALA A 56 -3.57 3.95 -11.01
CA ALA A 56 -4.59 3.63 -10.03
C ALA A 56 -4.10 2.57 -9.03
N THR A 57 -4.66 2.64 -7.82
CA THR A 57 -4.51 1.64 -6.77
C THR A 57 -5.61 0.59 -6.85
N SER A 58 -5.24 -0.68 -6.79
CA SER A 58 -6.12 -1.82 -6.57
C SER A 58 -5.79 -2.46 -5.22
N LEU A 59 -6.80 -2.63 -4.36
CA LEU A 59 -6.65 -3.37 -3.11
C LEU A 59 -6.88 -4.86 -3.36
N GLU A 60 -5.98 -5.68 -2.86
CA GLU A 60 -5.96 -7.13 -3.07
C GLU A 60 -5.93 -7.85 -1.71
N SER A 61 -6.14 -9.16 -1.72
CA SER A 61 -6.09 -9.99 -0.50
C SER A 61 -6.98 -9.44 0.63
N GLY A 62 -8.18 -8.95 0.28
CA GLY A 62 -9.10 -8.33 1.24
C GLY A 62 -8.63 -7.00 1.85
N GLY A 63 -7.63 -6.34 1.25
CA GLY A 63 -7.01 -5.10 1.73
C GLY A 63 -5.65 -5.31 2.42
N MET A 64 -5.14 -6.54 2.44
CA MET A 64 -3.81 -6.86 3.01
C MET A 64 -2.66 -6.61 2.04
N SER A 65 -2.97 -6.46 0.76
CA SER A 65 -2.01 -6.02 -0.24
C SER A 65 -2.65 -4.96 -1.13
N ALA A 66 -1.80 -4.19 -1.82
CA ALA A 66 -2.23 -3.21 -2.79
C ALA A 66 -1.28 -3.22 -3.98
N MET A 67 -1.84 -3.09 -5.16
CA MET A 67 -1.11 -2.93 -6.41
C MET A 67 -1.37 -1.53 -6.96
N VAL A 68 -0.30 -0.78 -7.24
CA VAL A 68 -0.40 0.50 -7.96
C VAL A 68 0.15 0.28 -9.35
N SER A 69 -0.68 0.49 -10.37
CA SER A 69 -0.34 0.17 -11.74
C SER A 69 -1.02 1.11 -12.74
N THR A 70 -0.69 0.93 -14.01
CA THR A 70 -1.29 1.62 -15.14
C THR A 70 -1.48 0.61 -16.27
N ASN A 71 -2.56 0.75 -17.02
CA ASN A 71 -2.86 -0.09 -18.20
C ASN A 71 -2.37 0.54 -19.52
N VAL A 72 -1.58 1.60 -19.45
CA VAL A 72 -1.09 2.33 -20.62
C VAL A 72 0.20 1.70 -21.15
N GLU A 73 0.19 1.26 -22.40
CA GLU A 73 1.30 0.50 -23.00
C GLU A 73 2.63 1.26 -23.01
N TYR A 74 2.60 2.56 -23.31
CA TYR A 74 3.80 3.39 -23.38
C TYR A 74 4.35 3.79 -22.00
N ALA A 75 3.71 3.39 -20.90
CA ALA A 75 4.15 3.68 -19.53
C ALA A 75 5.58 3.19 -19.25
N LEU A 76 5.93 2.00 -19.75
CA LEU A 76 7.26 1.40 -19.60
C LEU A 76 8.33 2.20 -20.33
N ALA A 77 8.03 2.65 -21.56
CA ALA A 77 8.92 3.50 -22.35
C ALA A 77 9.15 4.87 -21.67
N VAL A 78 8.16 5.38 -20.93
CA VAL A 78 8.32 6.61 -20.14
C VAL A 78 9.20 6.35 -18.91
N GLU A 79 8.94 5.28 -18.15
CA GLU A 79 9.68 4.96 -16.93
C GLU A 79 11.16 4.68 -17.20
N PHE A 80 11.46 3.85 -18.22
CA PHE A 80 12.80 3.33 -18.48
C PHE A 80 13.49 3.93 -19.70
N GLY A 81 12.79 4.73 -20.50
CA GLY A 81 13.31 5.26 -21.74
C GLY A 81 13.33 4.23 -22.87
N THR A 82 13.82 4.67 -24.03
CA THR A 82 13.99 3.86 -25.25
C THR A 82 15.30 4.26 -25.92
N SER A 83 15.67 3.59 -27.03
CA SER A 83 16.84 4.00 -27.84
C SER A 83 16.74 5.42 -28.39
N ARG A 84 15.53 5.99 -28.47
CA ARG A 84 15.27 7.33 -29.05
C ARG A 84 14.85 8.37 -28.02
N GLN A 85 14.63 7.98 -26.76
CA GLN A 85 14.12 8.87 -25.71
C GLN A 85 14.70 8.51 -24.35
N ALA A 86 15.21 9.52 -23.63
CA ALA A 86 15.68 9.33 -22.26
C ALA A 86 14.54 8.95 -21.28
N ALA A 87 14.88 8.22 -20.23
CA ALA A 87 13.97 7.82 -19.17
C ALA A 87 13.43 9.02 -18.38
N LYS A 88 12.15 8.97 -18.02
CA LYS A 88 11.47 9.92 -17.13
C LYS A 88 10.75 9.15 -16.03
N PRO A 89 11.50 8.58 -15.07
CA PRO A 89 10.96 7.68 -14.06
C PRO A 89 10.00 8.42 -13.12
N TYR A 90 8.88 7.78 -12.82
CA TYR A 90 7.82 8.28 -11.94
C TYR A 90 7.36 7.21 -10.94
N MET A 91 7.37 5.93 -11.32
CA MET A 91 7.00 4.83 -10.41
C MET A 91 8.13 4.44 -9.47
N THR A 92 9.33 4.24 -9.98
CA THR A 92 10.51 3.90 -9.17
C THR A 92 10.76 4.91 -8.04
N PRO A 93 10.79 6.24 -8.31
CA PRO A 93 10.95 7.22 -7.23
C PRO A 93 9.75 7.28 -6.27
N ALA A 94 8.51 7.11 -6.75
CA ALA A 94 7.33 7.07 -5.87
C ALA A 94 7.34 5.86 -4.92
N HIS A 95 7.74 4.69 -5.43
CA HIS A 95 7.93 3.49 -4.64
C HIS A 95 9.05 3.67 -3.61
N ALA A 96 10.20 4.25 -4.00
CA ALA A 96 11.31 4.47 -3.08
C ALA A 96 10.92 5.36 -1.88
N ARG A 97 10.11 6.40 -2.10
CA ARG A 97 9.57 7.28 -1.04
C ARG A 97 8.62 6.53 -0.12
N SER A 98 7.70 5.75 -0.70
CA SER A 98 6.66 5.07 0.05
C SER A 98 7.19 3.88 0.84
N LYS A 99 8.24 3.21 0.36
CA LYS A 99 8.84 2.01 0.98
C LYS A 99 9.26 2.23 2.42
N THR A 100 10.00 3.31 2.70
CA THR A 100 10.48 3.60 4.05
C THR A 100 9.31 3.86 4.99
N LYS A 101 8.38 4.71 4.56
CA LYS A 101 7.19 5.07 5.33
C LYS A 101 6.31 3.86 5.63
N TYR A 102 6.12 2.97 4.66
CA TYR A 102 5.36 1.73 4.84
C TYR A 102 5.91 0.86 5.97
N ILE A 103 7.23 0.66 6.01
CA ILE A 103 7.88 -0.15 7.04
C ILE A 103 7.72 0.50 8.41
N GLU A 104 7.86 1.82 8.50
CA GLU A 104 7.68 2.58 9.74
C GLU A 104 6.24 2.53 10.24
N ASP A 105 5.27 2.78 9.37
CA ASP A 105 3.84 2.73 9.68
C ASP A 105 3.41 1.31 10.10
N MET A 106 3.92 0.27 9.45
CA MET A 106 3.63 -1.11 9.80
C MET A 106 4.21 -1.49 11.18
N LYS A 107 5.45 -1.08 11.46
CA LYS A 107 6.04 -1.25 12.80
C LYS A 107 5.25 -0.49 13.86
N ALA A 108 4.78 0.72 13.55
CA ALA A 108 3.96 1.51 14.46
C ALA A 108 2.59 0.86 14.71
N ALA A 109 1.96 0.30 13.68
CA ALA A 109 0.71 -0.44 13.81
C ALA A 109 0.87 -1.66 14.73
N LEU A 110 1.93 -2.45 14.54
CA LEU A 110 2.22 -3.61 15.39
C LEU A 110 2.52 -3.22 16.84
N ARG A 111 3.28 -2.13 17.06
CA ARG A 111 3.60 -1.65 18.42
C ARG A 111 2.38 -1.19 19.21
N ARG A 112 1.39 -0.57 18.56
CA ARG A 112 0.14 -0.14 19.22
C ARG A 112 -0.70 -1.31 19.72
N LEU A 113 -0.48 -2.50 19.18
CA LEU A 113 -1.23 -3.72 19.52
C LEU A 113 -0.49 -4.63 20.48
N SER A 114 0.81 -4.40 20.69
CA SER A 114 1.59 -5.01 21.77
C SER A 114 1.16 -4.39 23.09
N ILE A 115 0.21 -5.03 23.76
CA ILE A 115 -0.11 -4.84 25.18
C ILE A 115 1.11 -5.27 26.01
#